data_AF-A0A957HEK6-F1
#
_entry.id   AF-A0A957HEK6-F1
#
_cell.length_a   1.000
_cell.length_b   1.000
_cell.length_c   1.000
_cell.angle_alpha   90.00
_cell.angle_beta   90.00
_cell.angle_gamma   90.00
#
_symmetry.space_group_name_H-M   'P 1'
#
loop_
_entity.id
_entity.type
_entity.pdbx_description
1 polymer ?
#
loop_
_entity_poly.entity_id
_entity_poly.type
_entity_poly.pdbx_seq_one_letter_code
_entity_poly.pdbx_strand_id
1 'polypeptide(L)' 'LQAIEEVLSSRLRRVQLLLPYERGDIVSLLFQQAHVNNQEHTPEGILIDVELSNEMYERYKDYEHLEFM' A
#
# COMPACT_ATOMS: atom_id res chain seq x y z
N LEU A 1 14.92 -20.91 -16.27
CA LEU A 1 13.50 -20.99 -15.87
C LEU A 1 13.22 -19.87 -14.87
N GLN A 2 11.97 -19.41 -14.79
CA GLN A 2 11.45 -18.22 -14.08
C GLN A 2 11.55 -16.97 -14.96
N ALA A 3 10.80 -16.88 -16.06
CA ALA A 3 9.36 -16.59 -16.09
C ALA A 3 9.01 -15.29 -15.32
N ILE A 4 8.80 -14.23 -16.11
CA ILE A 4 7.86 -13.13 -15.83
C ILE A 4 8.30 -12.16 -14.72
N GLU A 5 9.15 -11.19 -15.08
CA GLU A 5 9.04 -9.86 -14.50
C GLU A 5 8.93 -8.83 -15.62
N GLU A 6 8.05 -9.09 -16.57
CA GLU A 6 7.40 -8.00 -17.32
C GLU A 6 6.37 -7.34 -16.40
N VAL A 7 6.83 -6.71 -15.32
CA VAL A 7 5.97 -5.80 -14.57
C VAL A 7 6.05 -4.48 -15.32
N LEU A 8 5.07 -4.35 -16.20
CA LEU A 8 4.63 -3.14 -16.88
C LEU A 8 5.17 -1.85 -16.25
N SER A 9 5.59 -0.95 -17.12
CA SER A 9 5.83 0.48 -16.93
C SER A 9 4.63 1.28 -16.36
N SER A 10 3.89 0.71 -15.40
CA SER A 10 2.90 1.39 -14.58
C SER A 10 3.65 2.24 -13.57
N ARG A 11 3.37 3.55 -13.54
CA ARG A 11 3.91 4.45 -12.53
C ARG A 11 3.39 4.00 -11.17
N LEU A 12 4.22 3.24 -10.45
CA LEU A 12 4.00 2.91 -9.05
C LEU A 12 4.20 4.20 -8.25
N ARG A 13 3.21 4.54 -7.44
CA ARG A 13 3.28 5.63 -6.48
C ARG A 13 3.47 5.01 -5.11
N ARG A 14 4.57 5.39 -4.45
CA ARG A 14 4.80 5.11 -3.04
C ARG A 14 3.91 6.02 -2.21
N VAL A 15 3.10 5.42 -1.34
CA VAL A 15 2.22 6.14 -0.41
C VAL A 15 2.25 5.47 0.95
N GLN A 16 1.98 6.26 1.99
CA GLN A 16 1.78 5.75 3.34
C GLN A 16 0.28 5.72 3.65
N LEU A 17 -0.20 4.54 4.02
CA LEU A 17 -1.58 4.34 4.46
C LEU A 17 -1.56 4.10 5.97
N LEU A 18 -2.42 4.78 6.71
CA LEU A 18 -2.64 4.48 8.13
C LEU A 18 -3.93 3.69 8.23
N LEU A 19 -3.80 2.39 8.44
CA LEU A 19 -4.93 1.48 8.53
C LEU A 19 -5.21 1.17 9.99
N PRO A 20 -6.44 1.39 10.50
CA PRO A 20 -6.78 0.97 11.84
C PRO A 20 -6.69 -0.56 11.94
N TYR A 21 -6.39 -1.10 13.13
CA TYR A 21 -6.24 -2.54 13.36
C TYR A 21 -7.46 -3.36 12.93
N GLU A 22 -8.66 -2.76 12.91
CA GLU A 22 -9.90 -3.38 12.43
C GLU A 22 -9.90 -3.66 10.91
N ARG A 23 -8.97 -3.06 10.15
CA ARG A 23 -8.89 -3.17 8.68
C ARG A 23 -7.67 -3.96 8.23
N GLY A 24 -7.27 -4.97 9.01
CA GLY A 24 -6.18 -5.90 8.66
C GLY A 24 -6.41 -6.68 7.35
N ASP A 25 -7.67 -6.81 6.90
CA ASP A 25 -8.00 -7.37 5.58
C ASP A 25 -7.39 -6.55 4.43
N ILE A 26 -7.35 -5.21 4.58
CA ILE A 26 -6.76 -4.32 3.57
C ILE A 26 -5.25 -4.48 3.54
N VAL A 27 -4.60 -4.55 4.71
CA VAL A 27 -3.16 -4.81 4.83
C VAL A 27 -2.81 -6.10 4.09
N SER A 28 -3.53 -7.18 4.38
CA SER A 28 -3.30 -8.48 3.74
C SER A 28 -3.49 -8.40 2.22
N LEU A 29 -4.50 -7.68 1.75
CA LEU A 29 -4.74 -7.48 0.31
C LEU A 29 -3.62 -6.67 -0.35
N LEU A 30 -3.11 -5.63 0.31
CA LEU A 30 -1.97 -4.84 -0.16
C LEU A 30 -0.70 -5.68 -0.23
N PHE A 31 -0.45 -6.56 0.74
CA PHE A 31 0.66 -7.52 0.69
C PHE A 31 0.54 -8.54 -0.45
N GLN A 32 -0.68 -8.82 -0.93
CA GLN A 32 -0.93 -9.77 -2.03
C GLN A 32 -0.95 -9.09 -3.41
N GLN A 33 -1.45 -7.85 -3.49
CA GLN A 33 -1.71 -7.16 -4.76
C GLN A 33 -0.77 -5.98 -5.04
N ALA A 34 -0.02 -5.51 -4.05
CA ALA A 34 0.88 -4.36 -4.13
C ALA A 34 2.25 -4.69 -3.49
N HIS A 35 3.20 -3.77 -3.66
CA HIS A 35 4.54 -3.94 -3.09
C HIS A 35 4.65 -3.20 -1.76
N VAL A 36 4.62 -3.94 -0.65
CA VAL A 36 4.81 -3.36 0.69
C VAL A 36 6.29 -3.22 0.99
N ASN A 37 6.73 -1.98 1.17
CA ASN A 37 8.11 -1.63 1.47
C ASN A 37 8.37 -1.66 2.98
N ASN A 38 7.44 -1.13 3.77
CA ASN A 38 7.57 -1.10 5.22
C ASN A 38 6.22 -1.19 5.92
N GLN A 39 6.20 -1.70 7.14
CA GLN A 39 5.03 -1.68 8.02
C GLN A 39 5.48 -1.30 9.44
N GLU A 40 4.73 -0.41 10.06
CA GLU A 40 4.98 0.08 11.41
C GLU A 40 3.67 0.05 12.21
N HIS A 41 3.74 -0.52 13.41
CA HIS A 41 2.61 -0.60 14.31
C HIS A 41 2.63 0.61 15.25
N THR A 42 1.68 1.53 15.07
CA THR A 42 1.52 2.73 15.89
C THR A 42 0.33 2.55 16.83
N PRO A 43 0.20 3.36 17.90
CA PRO A 43 -0.98 3.34 18.76
C PRO A 43 -2.28 3.73 18.01
N GLU A 44 -2.17 4.46 16.90
CA GLU A 44 -3.30 4.91 16.08
C GLU A 44 -3.71 3.87 15.02
N GLY A 45 -2.82 2.96 14.65
CA GLY A 45 -3.08 1.91 13.67
C GLY A 45 -1.82 1.23 13.17
N ILE A 46 -1.89 0.71 11.94
CA ILE A 46 -0.77 0.13 11.21
C ILE A 46 -0.44 1.10 10.09
N LEU A 47 0.72 1.72 10.20
CA LEU A 47 1.26 2.59 9.19
C LEU A 47 2.03 1.73 8.19
N ILE A 48 1.52 1.64 6.96
CA ILE A 48 2.08 0.80 5.92
C ILE A 48 2.58 1.67 4.77
N ASP A 49 3.83 1.45 4.40
CA ASP A 49 4.47 2.08 3.24
C ASP A 49 4.40 1.10 2.08
N VAL A 50 3.63 1.48 1.07
CA VAL A 50 3.25 0.59 -0.03
C VAL A 50 3.36 1.32 -1.37
N GLU A 51 3.86 0.61 -2.37
CA GLU A 51 3.89 1.06 -3.76
C GLU A 51 2.69 0.50 -4.51
N LEU A 52 1.80 1.42 -4.87
CA LEU A 52 0.55 1.13 -5.55
C LEU A 52 0.62 1.65 -6.99
N SER A 53 0.05 0.92 -7.94
CA SER A 53 -0.28 1.52 -9.24
C SER A 53 -1.33 2.63 -9.06
N ASN A 54 -1.36 3.61 -9.97
CA ASN A 54 -2.31 4.73 -9.91
C ASN A 54 -3.78 4.26 -9.76
N GLU A 55 -4.15 3.15 -10.40
CA GLU A 55 -5.50 2.56 -10.31
C GLU A 55 -5.83 2.03 -8.90
N MET A 56 -4.87 1.38 -8.23
CA MET A 56 -5.04 0.92 -6.85
C MET A 56 -5.04 2.11 -5.89
N TYR A 57 -4.15 3.08 -6.12
CA TYR A 57 -4.14 4.32 -5.36
C TYR A 57 -5.51 5.02 -5.42
N GLU A 58 -6.14 5.16 -6.58
CA GLU A 58 -7.47 5.77 -6.67
C GLU A 58 -8.55 5.04 -5.87
N ARG A 59 -8.40 3.73 -5.65
CA ARG A 59 -9.29 2.91 -4.81
C ARG A 59 -9.00 3.07 -3.32
N TYR A 60 -7.74 3.24 -2.93
CA TYR A 60 -7.31 3.28 -1.53
C TYR A 60 -6.93 4.67 -1.01
N LYS A 61 -7.00 5.71 -1.85
CA LYS A 61 -6.69 7.10 -1.48
C LYS A 61 -7.49 7.60 -0.29
N ASP A 62 -8.64 7.00 -0.01
CA ASP A 62 -9.49 7.32 1.15
C ASP A 62 -8.80 6.98 2.48
N TYR A 63 -7.90 6.00 2.47
CA TYR A 63 -7.06 5.60 3.60
C TYR A 63 -5.67 6.25 3.58
N GLU A 64 -5.37 7.11 2.60
CA GLU A 64 -4.09 7.78 2.53
C GLU A 64 -3.91 8.68 3.75
N HIS A 65 -2.86 8.42 4.51
CA HIS A 65 -2.53 9.26 5.64
C HIS A 65 -1.74 10.46 5.14
N LEU A 66 -2.49 11.50 4.76
CA LEU A 66 -1.96 12.74 4.19
C LEU A 66 -1.44 13.69 5.29
N GLU A 67 -0.63 13.19 6.22
CA GLU A 67 0.07 14.03 7.21
C GLU A 67 1.45 14.49 6.73
N PHE A 68 1.59 14.74 5.42
CA PHE A 68 2.69 15.53 4.88
C PHE A 68 2.20 16.94 4.52
N MET A 69 2.04 17.80 5.54
CA MET A 69 2.12 19.26 5.41
C MET A 69 2.95 19.86 6.53
#